data_AF-A0A0Q5MMH6-F1
#
_entry.id   AF-A0A0Q5MMH6-F1
#
_cell.length_a   1.000
_cell.length_b   1.000
_cell.length_c   1.000
_cell.angle_alpha   90.00
_cell.angle_beta   90.00
_cell.angle_gamma   90.00
#
_symmetry.space_group_name_H-M   'P 1'
#
loop_
_entity.id
_entity.type
_entity.pdbx_description
1 polymer ?
#
loop_
_entity_poly.entity_id
_entity_poly.type
_entity_poly.pdbx_seq_one_letter_code
_entity_poly.pdbx_strand_id
1 'polypeptide(L)'
;MTTSRLLTALTTVVVGGFVLAGCTGESTTTPVTPTPSATSVEVTPSTTPSATATTTPAPEPTPAVDLADPASWVMSSTGLGPIQLGGSATATIDELAAAGGPVATREEACPVVGIDDPSVPFVYFGTDSFDSDVITSVRLGIGSQLEADRPSPTTAEGIGLDSTLAEAQAAYPALERTGEYNTVEYWGVEPSGDDWLVFTVGKPVEGADAGTISTISVGDGPVPPSEFCG
;
A
#
# COMPACT_ATOMS: atom_id res chain seq x y z
N MET A 1 -23.05 40.86 30.91
CA MET A 1 -22.54 42.25 30.72
C MET A 1 -21.09 42.27 31.13
N THR A 2 -20.21 42.99 30.40
CA THR A 2 -18.73 43.02 30.57
C THR A 2 -18.06 41.64 30.39
N THR A 3 -16.88 41.45 29.78
CA THR A 3 -15.89 42.29 29.05
C THR A 3 -15.26 41.33 27.99
N SER A 4 -14.52 41.68 26.93
CA SER A 4 -13.92 42.93 26.45
C SER A 4 -13.75 42.90 24.91
N ARG A 5 -12.85 43.72 24.35
CA ARG A 5 -12.26 43.62 23.00
C ARG A 5 -10.75 43.92 23.10
N LEU A 6 -9.90 43.13 22.45
CA LEU A 6 -8.51 43.49 22.06
C LEU A 6 -7.97 42.33 21.21
N LEU A 7 -7.06 42.47 20.24
CA LEU A 7 -6.74 43.50 19.24
C LEU A 7 -5.62 42.86 18.40
N THR A 8 -5.81 42.86 17.08
CA THR A 8 -4.79 42.87 16.00
C THR A 8 -3.34 42.45 16.28
N ALA A 9 -2.85 41.45 15.55
CA ALA A 9 -1.48 41.44 15.03
C ALA A 9 -1.47 40.90 13.59
N LEU A 10 -0.97 41.71 12.65
CA LEU A 10 -0.79 41.34 11.24
C LEU A 10 0.68 40.89 11.07
N THR A 11 0.94 39.80 10.35
CA THR A 11 2.33 39.39 10.06
C THR A 11 2.46 38.91 8.62
N THR A 12 2.90 39.81 7.75
CA THR A 12 3.18 39.53 6.34
C THR A 12 4.58 38.95 6.21
N VAL A 13 4.71 37.70 5.77
CA VAL A 13 6.00 37.09 5.43
C VAL A 13 6.18 37.09 3.93
N VAL A 14 7.27 37.70 3.47
CA VAL A 14 7.71 37.72 2.07
C VAL A 14 8.60 36.50 1.84
N VAL A 15 8.29 35.68 0.84
CA VAL A 15 9.22 34.65 0.33
C VAL A 15 9.56 34.98 -1.12
N GLY A 16 10.86 35.15 -1.38
CA GLY A 16 11.38 35.55 -2.69
C GLY A 16 11.45 34.37 -3.66
N GLY A 17 11.20 34.65 -4.94
CA GLY A 17 11.34 33.64 -6.00
C GLY A 17 12.80 33.32 -6.31
N PHE A 18 13.12 32.02 -6.36
CA PHE A 18 14.32 31.52 -7.00
C PHE A 18 13.99 31.02 -8.41
N VAL A 19 14.64 31.61 -9.42
CA VAL A 19 14.60 31.14 -10.80
C VAL A 19 15.94 30.49 -11.08
N LEU A 20 15.99 29.16 -11.18
CA LEU A 20 17.15 28.44 -11.70
C LEU A 20 16.87 27.96 -13.13
N ALA A 21 17.76 28.35 -14.03
CA ALA A 21 17.68 28.03 -15.45
C ALA A 21 18.58 26.84 -15.80
N GLY A 22 18.02 25.92 -16.59
CA GLY A 22 18.67 25.30 -17.75
C GLY A 22 19.99 24.52 -17.60
N CYS A 23 19.95 23.26 -17.99
CA CYS A 23 21.02 22.65 -18.80
C CYS A 23 20.43 21.64 -19.79
N THR A 24 20.43 21.99 -21.08
CA THR A 24 20.07 21.10 -22.18
C THR A 24 21.26 20.22 -22.57
N GLY A 25 21.18 18.93 -22.27
CA GLY A 25 22.18 17.94 -22.70
C GLY A 25 21.82 17.32 -24.04
N GLU A 26 22.24 17.94 -25.14
CA GLU A 26 22.14 17.32 -26.47
C GLU A 26 23.36 16.42 -26.70
N SER A 27 23.14 15.18 -27.17
CA SER A 27 24.23 14.27 -27.58
C SER A 27 23.79 13.40 -28.75
N THR A 28 23.76 14.04 -29.92
CA THR A 28 23.72 13.36 -31.21
C THR A 28 25.02 12.58 -31.42
N THR A 29 24.97 11.27 -31.60
CA THR A 29 26.08 10.53 -32.24
C THR A 29 25.55 9.48 -33.21
N THR A 30 26.15 9.45 -34.40
CA THR A 30 25.66 8.83 -35.64
C THR A 30 25.76 7.29 -35.62
N PRO A 31 24.84 6.55 -36.25
CA PRO A 31 24.94 5.09 -36.36
C PRO A 31 26.13 4.64 -37.23
N VAL A 32 26.97 3.76 -36.69
CA VAL A 32 27.99 3.02 -37.46
C VAL A 32 27.39 1.72 -37.99
N THR A 33 27.35 1.57 -39.31
CA THR A 33 26.94 0.33 -39.99
C THR A 33 28.17 -0.54 -40.26
N PRO A 34 28.33 -1.71 -39.62
CA PRO A 34 29.43 -2.61 -39.95
C PRO A 34 29.15 -3.36 -41.26
N THR A 35 30.11 -3.30 -42.18
CA THR A 35 30.11 -4.10 -43.42
C THR A 35 30.37 -5.58 -43.08
N PRO A 36 29.53 -6.54 -43.53
CA PRO A 36 29.82 -7.95 -43.34
C PRO A 36 30.96 -8.40 -44.25
N SER A 37 32.10 -8.75 -43.66
CA SER A 37 33.20 -9.40 -44.38
C SER A 37 32.93 -10.90 -44.49
N ALA A 38 32.81 -11.41 -45.71
CA ALA A 38 32.48 -12.80 -45.98
C ALA A 38 33.72 -13.71 -45.87
N THR A 39 34.07 -14.11 -44.64
CA THR A 39 35.06 -15.17 -44.40
C THR A 39 34.36 -16.53 -44.42
N SER A 40 34.57 -17.30 -45.50
CA SER A 40 34.10 -18.69 -45.59
C SER A 40 34.92 -19.58 -44.66
N VAL A 41 34.30 -20.08 -43.59
CA VAL A 41 34.92 -21.04 -42.66
C VAL A 41 34.35 -22.44 -42.92
N GLU A 42 35.23 -23.41 -43.12
CA GLU A 42 34.85 -24.81 -43.36
C GLU A 42 34.34 -25.44 -42.04
N VAL A 43 33.06 -25.82 -42.00
CA VAL A 43 32.40 -26.30 -40.78
C VAL A 43 32.50 -27.82 -40.69
N THR A 44 33.34 -28.30 -39.77
CA THR A 44 33.33 -29.72 -39.35
C THR A 44 32.01 -30.02 -38.61
N PRO A 45 31.29 -31.11 -38.93
CA PRO A 45 30.03 -31.42 -38.26
C PRO A 45 30.26 -31.86 -36.81
N SER A 46 30.04 -30.94 -35.87
CA SER A 46 29.96 -31.23 -34.44
C SER A 46 28.56 -31.71 -34.08
N THR A 47 28.44 -32.92 -33.55
CA THR A 47 27.16 -33.46 -33.05
C THR A 47 26.81 -32.85 -31.70
N THR A 48 26.31 -31.62 -31.70
CA THR A 48 25.78 -30.97 -30.50
C THR A 48 24.55 -31.75 -30.00
N PRO A 49 24.50 -32.18 -28.72
CA PRO A 49 23.31 -32.82 -28.18
C PRO A 49 22.15 -31.82 -28.19
N SER A 50 21.02 -32.23 -28.75
CA SER A 50 19.80 -31.42 -28.76
C SER A 50 19.38 -31.16 -27.32
N ALA A 51 19.35 -29.89 -26.90
CA ALA A 51 18.83 -29.52 -25.60
C ALA A 51 17.35 -29.87 -25.53
N THR A 52 16.97 -30.82 -24.67
CA THR A 52 15.58 -31.07 -24.32
C THR A 52 14.99 -29.76 -23.81
N ALA A 53 13.92 -29.28 -24.45
CA ALA A 53 13.21 -28.11 -23.99
C ALA A 53 12.57 -28.44 -22.63
N THR A 54 13.17 -27.95 -21.54
CA THR A 54 12.54 -27.97 -20.22
C THR A 54 11.28 -27.14 -20.29
N THR A 55 10.13 -27.79 -20.31
CA THR A 55 8.84 -27.13 -20.19
C THR A 55 8.75 -26.50 -18.81
N THR A 56 8.84 -25.17 -18.73
CA THR A 56 8.47 -24.44 -17.52
C THR A 56 7.07 -24.89 -17.09
N PRO A 57 6.86 -25.35 -15.85
CA PRO A 57 5.53 -25.70 -15.40
C PRO A 57 4.61 -24.47 -15.52
N ALA A 58 3.37 -24.68 -15.96
CA ALA A 58 2.38 -23.62 -15.96
C ALA A 58 2.18 -23.11 -14.51
N PRO A 59 1.94 -21.80 -14.31
CA PRO A 59 1.65 -21.29 -12.98
C PRO A 59 0.44 -22.03 -12.38
N GLU A 60 0.57 -22.40 -11.11
CA GLU A 60 -0.54 -22.98 -10.34
C GLU A 60 -1.66 -21.92 -10.23
N PRO A 61 -2.94 -22.29 -10.38
CA PRO A 61 -4.02 -21.32 -10.26
C PRO A 61 -4.06 -20.74 -8.84
N THR A 62 -3.93 -19.42 -8.73
CA THR A 62 -4.15 -18.71 -7.47
C THR A 62 -5.53 -19.07 -6.93
N PRO A 63 -5.66 -19.47 -5.65
CA PRO A 63 -6.98 -19.72 -5.05
C PRO A 63 -7.84 -18.45 -5.14
N ALA A 64 -9.13 -18.62 -5.42
CA ALA A 64 -10.08 -17.52 -5.40
C ALA A 64 -10.24 -16.99 -3.97
N VAL A 65 -10.35 -15.67 -3.82
CA VAL A 65 -10.62 -15.01 -2.54
C VAL A 65 -12.06 -15.31 -2.12
N ASP A 66 -12.29 -15.69 -0.86
CA ASP A 66 -13.64 -15.80 -0.33
C ASP A 66 -14.15 -14.41 0.06
N LEU A 67 -15.01 -13.84 -0.79
CA LEU A 67 -15.60 -12.52 -0.59
C LEU A 67 -16.52 -12.43 0.63
N ALA A 68 -16.95 -13.57 1.19
CA ALA A 68 -17.82 -13.64 2.36
C ALA A 68 -17.07 -13.89 3.69
N ASP A 69 -15.77 -14.19 3.63
CA ASP A 69 -14.91 -14.34 4.83
C ASP A 69 -13.79 -13.30 4.81
N PRO A 70 -14.02 -12.08 5.35
CA PRO A 70 -12.99 -11.06 5.40
C PRO A 70 -11.80 -11.43 6.30
N ALA A 71 -11.93 -12.38 7.22
CA ALA A 71 -10.79 -12.84 8.03
C ALA A 71 -9.81 -13.70 7.21
N SER A 72 -10.28 -14.32 6.13
CA SER A 72 -9.44 -15.08 5.18
C SER A 72 -8.63 -14.19 4.22
N TRP A 73 -8.93 -12.89 4.14
CA TRP A 73 -8.29 -11.99 3.19
C TRP A 73 -6.81 -11.78 3.52
N VAL A 74 -6.00 -11.64 2.47
CA VAL A 74 -4.56 -11.39 2.59
C VAL A 74 -4.29 -9.90 2.37
N MET A 75 -3.54 -9.30 3.30
CA MET A 75 -2.97 -7.97 3.12
C MET A 75 -1.70 -8.09 2.25
N SER A 76 -1.70 -7.41 1.13
CA SER A 76 -0.60 -7.33 0.15
C SER A 76 -0.22 -5.88 -0.04
N SER A 77 0.91 -5.58 -0.68
CA SER A 77 1.30 -4.19 -0.98
C SER A 77 0.32 -3.43 -1.87
N THR A 78 -0.49 -4.14 -2.65
CA THR A 78 -1.48 -3.54 -3.56
C THR A 78 -2.88 -3.48 -2.96
N GLY A 79 -3.13 -4.02 -1.75
CA GLY A 79 -4.48 -4.06 -1.19
C GLY A 79 -4.76 -5.21 -0.23
N LEU A 80 -6.02 -5.33 0.18
CA LEU A 80 -6.54 -6.34 1.10
C LEU A 80 -7.64 -7.15 0.40
N GLY A 81 -7.37 -8.42 0.09
CA GLY A 81 -8.34 -9.31 -0.56
C GLY A 81 -8.93 -8.70 -1.85
N PRO A 82 -10.25 -8.45 -1.93
CA PRO A 82 -10.86 -7.81 -3.11
C PRO A 82 -10.62 -6.29 -3.22
N ILE A 83 -10.14 -5.65 -2.15
CA ILE A 83 -9.94 -4.20 -2.09
C ILE A 83 -8.53 -3.89 -2.59
N GLN A 84 -8.38 -3.34 -3.80
CA GLN A 84 -7.08 -3.12 -4.45
C GLN A 84 -6.85 -1.66 -4.82
N LEU A 85 -5.63 -1.16 -4.61
CA LEU A 85 -5.15 0.15 -5.06
C LEU A 85 -5.32 0.28 -6.58
N GLY A 86 -5.72 1.48 -7.03
CA GLY A 86 -6.10 1.73 -8.43
C GLY A 86 -7.45 1.10 -8.85
N GLY A 87 -8.06 0.27 -8.00
CA GLY A 87 -9.37 -0.34 -8.23
C GLY A 87 -10.54 0.64 -8.08
N SER A 88 -11.73 0.19 -8.48
CA SER A 88 -12.99 0.93 -8.34
C SER A 88 -13.63 0.64 -6.97
N ALA A 89 -13.83 1.69 -6.18
CA ALA A 89 -14.51 1.62 -4.89
C ALA A 89 -15.96 1.13 -5.05
N THR A 90 -16.70 1.69 -6.02
CA THR A 90 -18.08 1.31 -6.33
C THR A 90 -18.16 -0.16 -6.76
N ALA A 91 -17.29 -0.62 -7.67
CA ALA A 91 -17.29 -2.02 -8.10
C ALA A 91 -16.96 -2.98 -6.96
N THR A 92 -16.03 -2.62 -6.07
CA THR A 92 -15.69 -3.41 -4.88
C THR A 92 -16.89 -3.54 -3.93
N ILE A 93 -17.62 -2.44 -3.68
CA ILE A 93 -18.85 -2.45 -2.87
C ILE A 93 -19.92 -3.36 -3.51
N ASP A 94 -20.17 -3.20 -4.81
CA ASP A 94 -21.17 -3.97 -5.55
C ASP A 94 -20.81 -5.48 -5.58
N GLU A 95 -19.54 -5.83 -5.73
CA GLU A 95 -19.04 -7.22 -5.73
C GLU A 95 -19.19 -7.88 -4.35
N LEU A 96 -18.80 -7.21 -3.27
CA LEU A 96 -19.00 -7.68 -1.90
C LEU A 96 -20.50 -7.90 -1.61
N ALA A 97 -21.35 -6.94 -1.97
CA ALA A 97 -22.79 -7.04 -1.79
C ALA A 97 -23.41 -8.18 -2.62
N ALA A 98 -22.96 -8.39 -3.86
CA ALA A 98 -23.43 -9.46 -4.74
C ALA A 98 -23.00 -10.85 -4.27
N ALA A 99 -21.83 -10.96 -3.64
CA ALA A 99 -21.34 -12.20 -3.04
C ALA A 99 -22.00 -12.54 -1.69
N GLY A 100 -22.75 -11.60 -1.09
CA GLY A 100 -23.27 -11.75 0.27
C GLY A 100 -22.20 -11.57 1.36
N GLY A 101 -21.13 -10.85 1.03
CA GLY A 101 -20.05 -10.50 1.94
C GLY A 101 -20.38 -9.32 2.86
N PRO A 102 -19.35 -8.71 3.49
CA PRO A 102 -19.53 -7.70 4.52
C PRO A 102 -20.10 -6.38 3.97
N VAL A 103 -20.76 -5.61 4.85
CA VAL A 103 -21.40 -4.35 4.45
C VAL A 103 -20.35 -3.25 4.33
N ALA A 104 -20.07 -2.84 3.09
CA ALA A 104 -19.20 -1.70 2.79
C ALA A 104 -20.04 -0.41 2.63
N THR A 105 -19.78 0.59 3.47
CA THR A 105 -20.52 1.87 3.51
C THR A 105 -19.58 3.04 3.24
N ARG A 106 -19.92 3.90 2.28
CA ARG A 106 -19.20 5.17 2.05
C ARG A 106 -19.61 6.19 3.10
N GLU A 107 -18.63 6.85 3.72
CA GLU A 107 -18.87 7.90 4.71
C GLU A 107 -19.34 9.19 4.03
N GLU A 108 -20.40 9.82 4.55
CA GLU A 108 -20.96 11.06 3.93
C GLU A 108 -20.00 12.27 4.04
N ALA A 109 -19.14 12.27 5.07
CA ALA A 109 -18.26 13.39 5.41
C ALA A 109 -16.77 13.07 5.20
N CYS A 110 -16.43 11.97 4.55
CA CYS A 110 -15.05 11.55 4.32
C CYS A 110 -14.94 10.71 3.03
N PRO A 111 -13.91 10.87 2.18
CA PRO A 111 -13.73 10.10 0.94
C PRO A 111 -13.24 8.66 1.20
N VAL A 112 -13.84 7.97 2.17
CA VAL A 112 -13.52 6.61 2.60
C VAL A 112 -14.76 5.72 2.59
N VAL A 113 -14.50 4.42 2.51
CA VAL A 113 -15.49 3.36 2.67
C VAL A 113 -15.06 2.53 3.88
N GLY A 114 -15.93 2.41 4.86
CA GLY A 114 -15.77 1.51 5.99
C GLY A 114 -16.44 0.17 5.72
N ILE A 115 -15.82 -0.92 6.14
CA ILE A 115 -16.42 -2.25 6.14
C ILE A 115 -16.88 -2.58 7.56
N ASP A 116 -18.19 -2.68 7.75
CA ASP A 116 -18.82 -3.08 9.00
C ASP A 116 -19.05 -4.59 9.01
N ASP A 117 -18.09 -5.31 9.59
CA ASP A 117 -18.20 -6.74 9.89
C ASP A 117 -17.68 -7.03 11.31
N PRO A 118 -18.50 -7.59 12.22
CA PRO A 118 -18.10 -7.84 13.60
C PRO A 118 -17.10 -9.00 13.75
N SER A 119 -16.88 -9.81 12.70
CA SER A 119 -15.94 -10.94 12.74
C SER A 119 -14.48 -10.53 12.57
N VAL A 120 -14.20 -9.33 12.06
CA VAL A 120 -12.85 -8.79 11.82
C VAL A 120 -12.60 -7.43 12.50
N PRO A 121 -11.35 -7.02 12.69
CA PRO A 121 -10.99 -5.63 12.98
C PRO A 121 -11.45 -4.69 11.87
N PHE A 122 -11.65 -3.41 12.20
CA PHE A 122 -12.23 -2.46 11.26
C PHE A 122 -11.33 -2.25 10.03
N VAL A 123 -11.93 -2.32 8.84
CA VAL A 123 -11.26 -2.06 7.56
C VAL A 123 -11.81 -0.78 6.95
N TYR A 124 -10.90 0.10 6.51
CA TYR A 124 -11.21 1.27 5.69
C TYR A 124 -10.46 1.19 4.37
N PHE A 125 -11.05 1.75 3.32
CA PHE A 125 -10.30 2.14 2.12
C PHE A 125 -10.67 3.54 1.66
N GLY A 126 -9.66 4.31 1.27
CA GLY A 126 -9.77 5.70 0.86
C GLY A 126 -9.73 5.87 -0.65
N THR A 127 -10.37 6.93 -1.11
CA THR A 127 -10.31 7.45 -2.48
C THR A 127 -9.70 8.85 -2.48
N ASP A 128 -9.06 9.27 -3.57
CA ASP A 128 -8.37 10.57 -3.69
C ASP A 128 -9.26 11.79 -3.35
N SER A 129 -10.56 11.70 -3.62
CA SER A 129 -11.55 12.73 -3.30
C SER A 129 -12.97 12.16 -3.30
N PHE A 130 -13.94 12.91 -2.78
CA PHE A 130 -15.36 12.49 -2.77
C PHE A 130 -15.91 12.13 -4.15
N ASP A 131 -15.47 12.83 -5.19
CA ASP A 131 -15.89 12.58 -6.58
C ASP A 131 -15.04 11.50 -7.28
N SER A 132 -14.01 10.98 -6.60
CA SER A 132 -13.20 9.86 -7.10
C SER A 132 -13.83 8.52 -6.74
N ASP A 133 -13.64 7.57 -7.66
CA ASP A 133 -13.96 6.15 -7.47
C ASP A 133 -12.67 5.30 -7.36
N VAL A 134 -11.50 5.91 -7.51
CA VAL A 134 -10.21 5.20 -7.50
C VAL A 134 -9.72 5.02 -6.06
N ILE A 135 -9.50 3.78 -5.65
CA ILE A 135 -8.94 3.42 -4.34
C ILE A 135 -7.46 3.82 -4.30
N THR A 136 -7.08 4.66 -3.34
CA THR A 136 -5.70 5.16 -3.14
C THR A 136 -5.08 4.71 -1.82
N SER A 137 -5.86 4.16 -0.90
CA SER A 137 -5.33 3.56 0.32
C SER A 137 -6.25 2.49 0.88
N VAL A 138 -5.70 1.51 1.57
CA VAL A 138 -6.45 0.47 2.32
C VAL A 138 -5.81 0.32 3.69
N ARG A 139 -6.61 0.21 4.75
CA ARG A 139 -6.13 0.11 6.13
C ARG A 139 -6.95 -0.87 6.96
N LEU A 140 -6.25 -1.65 7.77
CA LEU A 140 -6.77 -2.66 8.68
C LEU A 140 -6.42 -2.29 10.12
N GLY A 141 -7.41 -2.32 11.02
CA GLY A 141 -7.22 -2.08 12.46
C GLY A 141 -7.36 -0.63 12.91
N ILE A 142 -7.90 0.27 12.08
CA ILE A 142 -8.11 1.67 12.48
C ILE A 142 -9.21 1.79 13.53
N GLY A 143 -8.91 2.51 14.62
CA GLY A 143 -9.88 2.90 15.64
C GLY A 143 -10.46 1.75 16.48
N SER A 144 -10.21 0.50 16.09
CA SER A 144 -10.59 -0.68 16.85
C SER A 144 -9.78 -0.75 18.15
N GLN A 145 -10.48 -0.95 19.26
CA GLN A 145 -9.88 -1.74 20.33
C GLN A 145 -9.66 -3.14 19.75
N LEU A 146 -8.41 -3.57 19.69
CA LEU A 146 -8.07 -4.94 19.29
C LEU A 146 -8.58 -5.86 20.38
N GLU A 147 -9.72 -6.49 20.13
CA GLU A 147 -10.19 -7.60 20.96
C GLU A 147 -9.31 -8.80 20.62
N ALA A 148 -8.46 -9.21 21.57
CA ALA A 148 -7.32 -10.11 21.38
C ALA A 148 -7.63 -11.51 20.81
N ASP A 149 -8.91 -11.87 20.68
CA ASP A 149 -9.39 -13.14 20.16
C ASP A 149 -10.12 -13.01 18.80
N ARG A 150 -10.16 -11.82 18.19
CA ARG A 150 -10.85 -11.59 16.92
C ARG A 150 -9.98 -11.98 15.72
N PRO A 151 -10.45 -12.88 14.82
CA PRO A 151 -9.75 -13.19 13.57
C PRO A 151 -9.44 -11.93 12.76
N SER A 152 -8.26 -11.85 12.18
CA SER A 152 -7.81 -10.68 11.42
C SER A 152 -7.06 -11.14 10.17
N PRO A 153 -7.22 -10.43 9.02
CA PRO A 153 -6.31 -10.55 7.90
C PRO A 153 -4.85 -10.49 8.32
N THR A 154 -4.03 -11.23 7.60
CA THR A 154 -2.57 -11.21 7.72
C THR A 154 -1.95 -10.99 6.34
N THR A 155 -0.68 -10.61 6.32
CA THR A 155 0.12 -10.64 5.09
C THR A 155 0.46 -12.08 4.68
N ALA A 156 0.94 -12.30 3.46
CA ALA A 156 1.33 -13.64 2.98
C ALA A 156 2.44 -14.26 3.85
N GLU A 157 3.26 -13.41 4.46
CA GLU A 157 4.34 -13.72 5.39
C GLU A 157 3.85 -13.96 6.84
N GLY A 158 2.54 -13.83 7.10
CA GLY A 158 1.89 -14.10 8.38
C GLY A 158 1.89 -12.93 9.37
N ILE A 159 2.31 -11.73 8.96
CA ILE A 159 2.26 -10.54 9.83
C ILE A 159 0.84 -9.99 9.87
N GLY A 160 0.28 -9.85 11.07
CA GLY A 160 -1.07 -9.33 11.33
C GLY A 160 -1.08 -8.18 12.34
N LEU A 161 -2.27 -7.84 12.82
CA LEU A 161 -2.40 -7.04 14.04
C LEU A 161 -1.86 -7.83 15.25
N ASP A 162 -1.42 -7.11 16.27
CA ASP A 162 -0.74 -7.61 17.47
C ASP A 162 0.60 -8.35 17.24
N SER A 163 1.02 -8.58 15.99
CA SER A 163 2.38 -9.01 15.65
C SER A 163 3.41 -7.97 16.12
N THR A 164 4.60 -8.40 16.54
CA THR A 164 5.66 -7.49 16.98
C THR A 164 6.43 -6.90 15.80
N LEU A 165 7.04 -5.73 16.01
CA LEU A 165 7.99 -5.15 15.04
C LEU A 165 9.14 -6.11 14.68
N ALA A 166 9.60 -6.94 15.64
CA ALA A 166 10.68 -7.89 15.40
C ALA A 166 10.27 -9.01 14.44
N GLU A 167 9.02 -9.48 14.51
CA GLU A 167 8.46 -10.45 13.56
C GLU A 167 8.30 -9.80 12.18
N ALA A 168 7.79 -8.58 12.11
CA ALA A 168 7.68 -7.84 10.86
C ALA A 168 9.04 -7.57 10.17
N GLN A 169 10.08 -7.21 10.93
CA GLN A 169 11.44 -7.06 10.40
C GLN A 169 12.07 -8.38 9.95
N ALA A 170 11.67 -9.51 10.56
CA ALA A 170 12.11 -10.84 10.12
C ALA A 170 11.41 -11.29 8.82
N ALA A 171 10.13 -10.97 8.66
CA ALA A 171 9.35 -11.20 7.44
C ALA A 171 9.77 -10.27 6.29
N TYR A 172 10.05 -9.00 6.60
CA TYR A 172 10.41 -7.95 5.65
C TYR A 172 11.80 -7.36 5.99
N PRO A 173 12.91 -7.96 5.52
CA PRO A 173 14.26 -7.49 5.83
C PRO A 173 14.60 -6.08 5.30
N ALA A 174 13.78 -5.54 4.41
CA ALA A 174 13.89 -4.17 3.89
C ALA A 174 13.01 -3.15 4.64
N LEU A 175 12.32 -3.57 5.71
CA LEU A 175 11.43 -2.71 6.50
C LEU A 175 12.24 -1.65 7.26
N GLU A 176 11.94 -0.37 7.00
CA GLU A 176 12.59 0.75 7.64
C GLU A 176 11.59 1.67 8.35
N ARG A 177 12.07 2.48 9.32
CA ARG A 177 11.22 3.44 10.01
C ARG A 177 11.00 4.65 9.09
N THR A 178 9.80 4.79 8.58
CA THR A 178 9.40 5.84 7.63
C THR A 178 8.85 7.10 8.30
N GLY A 179 8.38 7.01 9.54
CA GLY A 179 7.85 8.16 10.27
C GLY A 179 7.49 7.90 11.73
N GLU A 180 6.81 8.88 12.33
CA GLU A 180 6.25 8.82 13.69
C GLU A 180 5.13 9.87 13.79
N TYR A 181 4.07 9.56 14.54
CA TYR A 181 3.01 10.51 14.87
C TYR A 181 2.48 10.23 16.27
N ASN A 182 2.45 11.25 17.13
CA ASN A 182 2.09 11.14 18.55
C ASN A 182 2.89 10.06 19.30
N THR A 183 2.31 8.88 19.50
CA THR A 183 2.87 7.75 20.27
C THR A 183 3.00 6.47 19.43
N VAL A 184 2.91 6.58 18.11
CA VAL A 184 3.09 5.46 17.17
C VAL A 184 4.20 5.75 16.17
N GLU A 185 4.98 4.72 15.85
CA GLU A 185 5.98 4.74 14.78
C GLU A 185 5.40 4.14 13.50
N TYR A 186 5.84 4.64 12.35
CA TYR A 186 5.53 4.04 11.06
C TYR A 186 6.75 3.30 10.53
N TRP A 187 6.55 2.04 10.17
CA TRP A 187 7.56 1.15 9.62
C TRP A 187 7.08 0.65 8.27
N GLY A 188 7.76 1.04 7.20
CA GLY A 188 7.33 0.84 5.82
C GLY A 188 8.32 0.05 4.97
N VAL A 189 7.79 -0.61 3.95
CA VAL A 189 8.55 -1.25 2.88
C VAL A 189 7.87 -0.94 1.55
N GLU A 190 8.69 -0.74 0.51
CA GLU A 190 8.27 -0.46 -0.86
C GLU A 190 8.60 -1.67 -1.76
N PRO A 191 7.74 -2.71 -1.80
CA PRO A 191 8.01 -3.92 -2.59
C PRO A 191 7.72 -3.74 -4.09
N SER A 192 6.92 -2.73 -4.45
CA SER A 192 6.53 -2.40 -5.83
C SER A 192 6.25 -0.91 -5.97
N GLY A 193 7.26 -0.07 -5.66
CA GLY A 193 7.13 1.39 -5.61
C GLY A 193 6.58 2.01 -6.89
N ASP A 194 5.60 2.89 -6.86
CA ASP A 194 5.26 3.82 -5.76
C ASP A 194 4.35 3.28 -4.60
N ASP A 195 3.93 2.00 -4.60
CA ASP A 195 3.07 1.43 -3.54
C ASP A 195 3.86 1.00 -2.29
N TRP A 196 3.40 1.44 -1.12
CA TRP A 196 3.99 1.16 0.19
C TRP A 196 3.12 0.23 1.05
N LEU A 197 3.75 -0.72 1.73
CA LEU A 197 3.17 -1.47 2.85
C LEU A 197 3.73 -0.91 4.16
N VAL A 198 2.84 -0.39 5.02
CA VAL A 198 3.22 0.31 6.26
C VAL A 198 2.53 -0.29 7.48
N PHE A 199 3.35 -0.64 8.47
CA PHE A 199 2.92 -1.07 9.80
C PHE A 199 2.98 0.10 10.78
N THR A 200 1.86 0.39 11.45
CA THR A 200 1.80 1.32 12.58
C THR A 200 2.12 0.54 13.85
N VAL A 201 3.20 0.90 14.54
CA VAL A 201 3.69 0.23 15.74
C VAL A 201 3.46 1.09 16.97
N GLY A 202 2.92 0.48 18.03
CA GLY A 202 2.63 1.17 19.30
C GLY A 202 1.14 1.41 19.52
N LYS A 203 0.83 2.20 20.57
CA LYS A 203 -0.52 2.29 21.14
C LYS A 203 -1.37 3.37 20.46
N PRO A 204 -2.47 3.02 19.76
CA PRO A 204 -3.52 3.98 19.40
C PRO A 204 -4.48 4.22 20.58
N VAL A 205 -4.54 3.29 21.54
CA VAL A 205 -5.43 3.31 22.70
C VAL A 205 -4.68 2.97 23.99
N GLU A 206 -5.13 3.55 25.11
CA GLU A 206 -4.58 3.26 26.44
C GLU A 206 -4.83 1.79 26.81
N GLY A 207 -3.75 1.00 26.91
CA GLY A 207 -3.80 -0.42 27.31
C GLY A 207 -3.12 -1.39 26.35
N ALA A 208 -3.06 -1.09 25.06
CA ALA A 208 -2.37 -1.93 24.05
C ALA A 208 -0.87 -2.13 24.38
N ASP A 209 -0.20 -3.14 23.83
CA ASP A 209 1.22 -3.34 24.11
C ASP A 209 2.13 -2.34 23.36
N ALA A 210 3.17 -1.87 24.05
CA ALA A 210 4.12 -0.92 23.47
C ALA A 210 5.15 -1.66 22.61
N GLY A 211 4.84 -1.87 21.33
CA GLY A 211 5.73 -2.53 20.36
C GLY A 211 5.04 -3.52 19.42
N THR A 212 3.72 -3.69 19.52
CA THR A 212 2.92 -4.47 18.57
C THR A 212 2.37 -3.58 17.45
N ILE A 213 2.01 -4.24 16.34
CA ILE A 213 1.37 -3.65 15.17
C ILE A 213 -0.11 -3.42 15.47
N SER A 214 -0.53 -2.16 15.41
CA SER A 214 -1.91 -1.75 15.70
C SER A 214 -2.69 -1.33 14.45
N THR A 215 -2.02 -1.14 13.31
CA THR A 215 -2.65 -0.92 12.01
C THR A 215 -1.72 -1.41 10.91
N ILE A 216 -2.27 -2.05 9.87
CA ILE A 216 -1.56 -2.31 8.62
C ILE A 216 -2.21 -1.45 7.53
N SER A 217 -1.40 -0.73 6.77
CA SER A 217 -1.84 0.23 5.75
C SER A 217 -1.12 -0.02 4.43
N VAL A 218 -1.81 0.24 3.32
CA VAL A 218 -1.19 0.41 2.00
C VAL A 218 -1.67 1.68 1.32
N GLY A 219 -0.83 2.23 0.45
CA GLY A 219 -1.09 3.44 -0.34
C GLY A 219 0.17 3.97 -1.02
N ASP A 220 0.06 5.15 -1.61
CA ASP A 220 1.06 5.83 -2.46
C ASP A 220 2.22 6.50 -1.69
N GLY A 221 2.43 6.16 -0.43
CA GLY A 221 3.43 6.86 0.39
C GLY A 221 3.88 6.13 1.66
N PRO A 222 5.12 6.42 2.11
CA PRO A 222 5.77 5.72 3.21
C PRO A 222 5.15 6.00 4.59
N VAL A 223 4.30 7.01 4.69
CA VAL A 223 3.58 7.39 5.92
C VAL A 223 2.10 7.53 5.57
N PRO A 224 1.19 6.80 6.24
CA PRO A 224 -0.24 6.93 5.99
C PRO A 224 -0.72 8.34 6.36
N PRO A 225 -1.58 9.01 5.57
CA PRO A 225 -2.06 10.35 5.89
C PRO A 225 -2.72 10.40 7.27
N SER A 226 -2.43 11.48 8.02
CA SER A 226 -2.90 11.69 9.39
C SER A 226 -4.40 11.97 9.48
N GLU A 227 -4.98 12.52 8.41
CA GLU A 227 -6.40 12.82 8.29
C GLU A 227 -6.90 12.30 6.94
N PHE A 228 -8.04 11.61 6.94
CA PHE A 228 -8.71 11.17 5.72
C PHE A 228 -9.76 12.17 5.22
N CYS A 229 -10.27 13.03 6.11
CA CYS A 229 -11.53 13.75 5.89
C CYS A 229 -11.37 15.27 5.65
N GLY A 230 -10.15 15.80 5.78
CA GLY A 230 -9.80 17.21 5.58
C GLY A 230 -10.12 18.16 6.74
#